data_AF-A0AAD9YLY2-F1
#
_entry.id   AF-A0AAD9YLY2-F1
#
_cell.length_a   1.000
_cell.length_b   1.000
_cell.length_c   1.000
_cell.angle_alpha   90.00
_cell.angle_beta   90.00
_cell.angle_gamma   90.00
#
_symmetry.space_group_name_H-M   'P 1'
#
loop_
_entity.id
_entity.type
_entity.pdbx_description
1 polymer ?
#
loop_
_entity_poly.entity_id
_entity_poly.type
_entity_poly.pdbx_seq_one_letter_code
_entity_poly.pdbx_strand_id
1 'polypeptide(L)'
;MEKTEDAANADTESDREEPEAIVKVAQKLLAVLPIVFSDPDSSQQTVPWSYGTDLEDILIDDDGNITALVDWNCVYTIPSWFLTHMPLFLDGKIRNKEPVREEYGDDNGADWEDDGLDSEGKTILYWEHLMEFEQTKLRKLYTARMEQLCPGWSAEEEKSGLKRDFLEATHRCRHWFNLAVFRDWADSISRGESRRLDDFELVSRFID
;
A
#
# COMPACT_ATOMS: atom_id res chain seq x y z
N MET A 1 -22.60 -23.13 -46.74
CA MET A 1 -21.28 -22.78 -46.17
C MET A 1 -21.24 -21.27 -46.09
N GLU A 2 -22.15 -20.69 -45.30
CA GLU A 2 -22.06 -20.57 -43.84
C GLU A 2 -21.03 -19.50 -43.50
N LYS A 3 -21.54 -18.28 -43.53
CA LYS A 3 -20.92 -17.06 -43.06
C LYS A 3 -21.71 -16.72 -41.80
N THR A 4 -21.00 -16.22 -40.78
CA THR A 4 -21.50 -15.53 -39.59
C THR A 4 -22.27 -16.39 -38.58
N GLU A 5 -21.57 -16.90 -37.57
CA GLU A 5 -22.15 -17.07 -36.22
C GLU A 5 -21.10 -17.01 -35.10
N ASP A 6 -19.82 -17.28 -35.38
CA ASP A 6 -18.77 -17.29 -34.34
C ASP A 6 -18.17 -15.92 -33.93
N ALA A 7 -18.59 -14.82 -34.55
CA ALA A 7 -18.08 -13.47 -34.22
C ALA A 7 -19.08 -12.62 -33.40
N ALA A 8 -20.24 -13.15 -33.05
CA ALA A 8 -21.31 -12.41 -32.35
C ALA A 8 -21.46 -12.78 -30.86
N ASN A 9 -20.64 -13.69 -30.34
CA ASN A 9 -20.70 -14.15 -28.94
C ASN A 9 -19.47 -13.78 -28.10
N ALA A 10 -18.65 -12.83 -28.57
CA ALA A 10 -17.63 -12.17 -27.76
C ALA A 10 -18.17 -10.93 -27.03
N ASP A 11 -19.50 -10.86 -26.83
CA ASP A 11 -20.16 -9.95 -25.89
C ASP A 11 -20.48 -10.79 -24.64
N THR A 12 -19.43 -11.37 -24.05
CA THR A 12 -19.54 -12.28 -22.91
C THR A 12 -19.78 -11.48 -21.64
N GLU A 13 -20.87 -11.80 -20.93
CA GLU A 13 -21.26 -11.42 -19.56
C GLU A 13 -20.09 -11.01 -18.63
N SER A 14 -18.95 -11.69 -18.71
CA SER A 14 -17.70 -11.40 -17.99
C SER A 14 -17.25 -9.93 -18.07
N ASP A 15 -17.35 -9.28 -19.24
CA ASP A 15 -16.90 -7.89 -19.43
C ASP A 15 -17.84 -6.86 -18.76
N ARG A 16 -19.08 -7.26 -18.44
CA ARG A 16 -20.06 -6.42 -17.74
C ARG A 16 -20.08 -6.67 -16.23
N GLU A 17 -19.75 -7.89 -15.80
CA GLU A 17 -19.71 -8.26 -14.39
C GLU A 17 -18.63 -7.50 -13.61
N GLU A 18 -17.46 -7.26 -14.21
CA GLU A 18 -16.35 -6.56 -13.54
C GLU A 18 -16.64 -5.06 -13.29
N PRO A 19 -17.06 -4.24 -14.27
CA PRO A 19 -17.40 -2.84 -14.03
C PRO A 19 -18.57 -2.69 -13.06
N GLU A 20 -19.57 -3.57 -13.13
CA GLU A 20 -20.71 -3.54 -12.20
C GLU A 20 -20.28 -3.85 -10.75
N ALA A 21 -19.35 -4.79 -10.56
CA ALA A 21 -18.80 -5.11 -9.24
C ALA A 21 -18.03 -3.90 -8.66
N ILE A 22 -17.21 -3.23 -9.48
CA ILE A 22 -16.49 -2.01 -9.09
C ILE A 22 -17.49 -0.92 -8.68
N VAL A 23 -18.53 -0.69 -9.48
CA VAL A 23 -19.56 0.33 -9.18
C VAL A 23 -20.28 0.00 -7.87
N LYS A 24 -20.62 -1.25 -7.61
CA LYS A 24 -21.26 -1.68 -6.35
C LYS A 24 -20.37 -1.42 -5.14
N VAL A 25 -19.06 -1.68 -5.23
CA VAL A 25 -18.10 -1.39 -4.16
C VAL A 25 -17.95 0.13 -3.98
N ALA A 26 -17.78 0.88 -5.06
CA ALA A 26 -17.67 2.34 -5.01
C ALA A 26 -18.90 3.00 -4.36
N GLN A 27 -20.10 2.49 -4.64
CA GLN A 27 -21.34 2.96 -3.99
C GLN A 27 -21.35 2.68 -2.47
N LYS A 28 -20.87 1.50 -2.05
CA LYS A 28 -20.73 1.18 -0.61
C LYS A 28 -19.69 2.08 0.07
N LEU A 29 -18.55 2.31 -0.57
CA LEU A 29 -17.54 3.26 -0.09
C LEU A 29 -18.14 4.67 0.05
N LEU A 30 -18.87 5.14 -0.97
CA LEU A 30 -19.54 6.44 -0.90
C LEU A 30 -20.53 6.53 0.28
N ALA A 31 -21.24 5.44 0.59
CA ALA A 31 -22.18 5.39 1.71
C ALA A 31 -21.50 5.46 3.09
N VAL A 32 -20.29 4.92 3.24
CA VAL A 32 -19.55 4.95 4.52
C VAL A 32 -18.67 6.18 4.69
N LEU A 33 -18.41 6.95 3.63
CA LEU A 33 -17.67 8.22 3.68
C LEU A 33 -18.10 9.13 4.85
N PRO A 34 -19.39 9.47 5.05
CA PRO A 34 -19.80 10.33 6.17
C PRO A 34 -19.59 9.68 7.54
N ILE A 35 -19.53 8.35 7.64
CA ILE A 35 -19.27 7.62 8.89
C ILE A 35 -17.78 7.73 9.23
N VAL A 36 -16.91 7.44 8.26
CA VAL A 36 -15.45 7.48 8.42
C VAL A 36 -14.96 8.92 8.69
N PHE A 37 -15.59 9.90 8.04
CA PHE A 37 -15.25 11.32 8.17
C PHE A 37 -16.33 12.09 8.94
N SER A 38 -16.78 11.53 10.08
CA SER A 38 -17.83 12.13 10.93
C SER A 38 -17.40 13.37 11.73
N ASP A 39 -16.09 13.66 11.84
CA ASP A 39 -15.57 14.74 12.70
C ASP A 39 -16.02 16.14 12.19
N PRO A 40 -16.83 16.90 12.97
CA PRO A 40 -17.43 18.15 12.51
C PRO A 40 -16.59 19.44 12.71
N ASP A 41 -15.41 19.40 13.33
CA ASP A 41 -14.55 20.59 13.57
C ASP A 41 -13.27 20.52 12.70
N SER A 42 -13.07 21.40 11.70
CA SER A 42 -12.84 22.87 11.68
C SER A 42 -11.36 23.25 11.93
N SER A 43 -10.64 23.45 10.83
CA SER A 43 -9.17 23.59 10.70
C SER A 43 -8.35 22.33 11.01
N GLN A 44 -8.39 21.34 10.11
CA GLN A 44 -7.34 20.33 10.07
C GLN A 44 -6.01 21.01 9.75
N GLN A 45 -5.01 20.80 10.60
CA GLN A 45 -3.64 21.23 10.30
C GLN A 45 -3.21 20.54 9.00
N THR A 46 -2.75 21.33 8.04
CA THR A 46 -2.19 20.80 6.80
C THR A 46 -0.69 20.96 6.78
N VAL A 47 -0.04 20.05 6.07
CA VAL A 47 1.42 20.02 5.91
C VAL A 47 1.77 19.92 4.43
N PRO A 48 2.87 20.53 3.97
CA PRO A 48 3.44 20.25 2.67
C PRO A 48 3.81 18.77 2.55
N TRP A 49 3.47 18.14 1.42
CA TRP A 49 3.72 16.73 1.14
C TRP A 49 3.93 16.51 -0.37
N SER A 50 4.75 15.52 -0.74
CA SER A 50 5.04 15.14 -2.13
C SER A 50 4.74 13.66 -2.34
N TYR A 51 4.19 13.32 -3.52
CA TYR A 51 3.92 11.94 -3.93
C TYR A 51 5.23 11.32 -4.41
N GLY A 52 5.89 10.54 -3.57
CA GLY A 52 7.18 9.94 -3.91
C GLY A 52 8.31 10.64 -3.18
N THR A 53 8.68 10.06 -2.04
CA THR A 53 10.10 9.90 -1.75
C THR A 53 10.30 8.40 -1.79
N ASP A 54 10.42 7.86 -2.99
CA ASP A 54 10.92 6.49 -3.13
C ASP A 54 12.42 6.50 -2.80
N LEU A 55 13.03 5.33 -2.60
CA LEU A 55 14.47 5.28 -2.27
C LEU A 55 15.33 5.97 -3.34
N GLU A 56 14.86 5.95 -4.58
CA GLU A 56 15.50 6.58 -5.74
C GLU A 56 15.58 8.11 -5.61
N ASP A 57 14.70 8.72 -4.82
CA ASP A 57 14.64 10.18 -4.61
C ASP A 57 15.56 10.66 -3.48
N ILE A 58 16.24 9.74 -2.77
CA ILE A 58 17.10 10.04 -1.63
C ILE A 58 18.56 9.91 -2.05
N LEU A 59 19.24 11.05 -2.20
CA LEU A 59 20.66 11.06 -2.55
C LEU A 59 21.53 10.88 -1.31
N ILE A 60 22.51 9.98 -1.41
CA ILE A 60 23.51 9.71 -0.39
C ILE A 60 24.92 10.04 -0.89
N ASP A 61 25.79 10.50 0.01
CA ASP A 61 27.23 10.62 -0.29
C ASP A 61 27.97 9.29 -0.09
N ASP A 62 29.27 9.28 -0.40
CA ASP A 62 30.16 8.11 -0.26
C ASP A 62 30.28 7.63 1.20
N ASP A 63 29.98 8.50 2.18
CA ASP A 63 29.99 8.19 3.61
C ASP A 63 28.62 7.67 4.10
N GLY A 64 27.61 7.60 3.22
CA GLY A 64 26.27 7.13 3.52
C GLY A 64 25.36 8.19 4.18
N ASN A 65 25.73 9.47 4.15
CA ASN A 65 24.88 10.54 4.65
C ASN A 65 23.85 10.97 3.59
N ILE A 66 22.63 11.25 4.03
CA ILE A 66 21.60 11.85 3.16
C ILE A 66 22.03 13.28 2.82
N THR A 67 22.22 13.56 1.53
CA THR A 67 22.68 14.86 1.03
C THR A 67 21.57 15.69 0.41
N ALA A 68 20.59 15.04 -0.24
CA ALA A 68 19.47 15.72 -0.87
C ALA A 68 18.25 14.80 -1.03
N LEU A 69 17.09 15.44 -1.16
CA LEU A 69 15.86 14.81 -1.65
C LEU A 69 15.54 15.45 -3.00
N VAL A 70 15.38 14.63 -4.03
CA VAL A 70 15.03 15.09 -5.39
C VAL A 70 13.54 14.89 -5.68
N ASP A 71 13.09 15.33 -6.87
CA ASP A 71 11.71 15.20 -7.34
C ASP A 71 10.59 15.80 -6.46
N TRP A 72 10.95 16.78 -5.62
CA TRP A 72 10.02 17.58 -4.80
C TRP A 72 9.25 18.66 -5.60
N ASN A 73 8.98 18.44 -6.88
CA ASN A 73 8.34 19.45 -7.73
C ASN A 73 6.80 19.49 -7.62
N CYS A 74 6.20 18.50 -6.94
CA CYS A 74 4.75 18.32 -6.85
C CYS A 74 4.25 18.40 -5.40
N VAL A 75 4.47 19.55 -4.75
CA VAL A 75 4.01 19.79 -3.36
C VAL A 75 2.53 20.09 -3.32
N TYR A 76 1.80 19.32 -2.53
CA TYR A 76 0.45 19.66 -2.11
C TYR A 76 0.32 19.63 -0.59
N THR A 77 -0.79 20.15 -0.10
CA THR A 77 -1.06 20.17 1.34
C THR A 77 -2.03 19.05 1.71
N ILE A 78 -1.60 18.13 2.57
CA ILE A 78 -2.44 17.07 3.13
C ILE A 78 -2.80 17.36 4.58
N PRO A 79 -3.89 16.77 5.10
CA PRO A 79 -4.13 16.77 6.54
C PRO A 79 -2.99 16.08 7.30
N SER A 80 -2.62 16.60 8.47
CA SER A 80 -1.55 16.05 9.31
C SER A 80 -1.77 14.58 9.68
N TRP A 81 -3.02 14.16 9.86
CA TRP A 81 -3.35 12.78 10.16
C TRP A 81 -2.92 11.82 9.06
N PHE A 82 -2.81 12.27 7.80
CA PHE A 82 -2.36 11.44 6.69
C PHE A 82 -0.85 11.14 6.76
N LEU A 83 -0.06 12.01 7.42
CA LEU A 83 1.37 11.76 7.63
C LEU A 83 1.65 10.56 8.52
N THR A 84 0.68 10.11 9.30
CA THR A 84 0.84 8.93 10.16
C THR A 84 1.00 7.62 9.38
N HIS A 85 0.78 7.66 8.06
CA HIS A 85 1.09 6.53 7.19
C HIS A 85 2.60 6.22 7.21
N MET A 86 2.94 4.94 7.19
CA MET A 86 4.33 4.52 7.03
C MET A 86 4.84 5.02 5.65
N PRO A 87 6.04 5.61 5.56
CA PRO A 87 6.61 5.95 4.26
C PRO A 87 6.63 4.73 3.33
N LEU A 88 6.29 4.91 2.05
CA LEU A 88 6.12 3.81 1.09
C LEU A 88 7.37 2.94 0.97
N PHE A 89 8.57 3.55 0.97
CA PHE A 89 9.83 2.80 0.94
C PHE A 89 10.12 1.97 2.20
N LEU A 90 9.39 2.22 3.29
CA LEU A 90 9.41 1.41 4.51
C LEU A 90 8.20 0.47 4.59
N ASP A 91 7.28 0.52 3.63
CA ASP A 91 6.17 -0.42 3.56
C ASP A 91 6.63 -1.74 2.95
N GLY A 92 6.02 -2.86 3.38
CA GLY A 92 6.42 -4.20 2.95
C GLY A 92 6.28 -5.28 4.02
N LYS A 93 6.63 -6.51 3.66
CA LYS A 93 6.45 -7.67 4.56
C LYS A 93 7.32 -7.54 5.80
N ILE A 94 6.80 -8.07 6.90
CA ILE A 94 7.52 -8.13 8.18
C ILE A 94 8.43 -9.36 8.17
N ARG A 95 9.73 -9.15 8.32
CA ARG A 95 10.73 -10.19 8.49
C ARG A 95 11.59 -9.90 9.70
N ASN A 96 11.43 -10.71 10.75
CA ASN A 96 12.16 -10.52 12.02
C ASN A 96 13.51 -11.25 12.08
N LYS A 97 13.75 -12.18 11.14
CA LYS A 97 14.99 -12.96 11.07
C LYS A 97 15.76 -12.57 9.82
N GLU A 98 17.04 -12.28 10.01
CA GLU A 98 17.96 -11.99 8.92
C GLU A 98 18.03 -13.18 7.96
N PRO A 99 17.91 -12.97 6.64
CA PRO A 99 18.10 -14.06 5.69
C PRO A 99 19.56 -14.53 5.70
N VAL A 100 19.76 -15.85 5.79
CA VAL A 100 21.09 -16.46 5.70
C VAL A 100 21.41 -16.66 4.23
N ARG A 101 22.42 -15.95 3.71
CA ARG A 101 22.74 -15.89 2.27
C ARG A 101 22.95 -17.26 1.63
N GLU A 102 23.54 -18.18 2.38
CA GLU A 102 23.89 -19.53 1.98
C GLU A 102 22.67 -20.44 1.79
N GLU A 103 21.52 -20.08 2.36
CA GLU A 103 20.27 -20.84 2.20
C GLU A 103 19.55 -20.53 0.86
N TYR A 104 20.02 -19.52 0.13
CA TYR A 104 19.45 -19.08 -1.14
C TYR A 104 20.23 -19.65 -2.33
N GLY A 105 19.48 -19.92 -3.40
CA GLY A 105 20.04 -20.39 -4.66
C GLY A 105 20.99 -19.38 -5.29
N ASP A 106 21.87 -19.89 -6.14
CA ASP A 106 22.73 -19.04 -6.96
C ASP A 106 21.95 -18.53 -8.18
N ASP A 107 22.26 -17.30 -8.60
CA ASP A 107 21.73 -16.73 -9.83
C ASP A 107 22.32 -17.48 -11.04
N ASN A 108 21.44 -17.99 -11.90
CA ASN A 108 21.81 -18.73 -13.10
C ASN A 108 21.77 -17.87 -14.37
N GLY A 109 21.62 -16.54 -14.24
CA GLY A 109 21.51 -15.60 -15.36
C GLY A 109 20.21 -15.76 -16.16
N ALA A 110 19.19 -16.37 -15.55
CA ALA A 110 17.88 -16.63 -16.15
C ALA A 110 16.78 -15.80 -15.50
N ASP A 111 17.12 -14.91 -14.56
CA ASP A 111 16.17 -13.97 -13.99
C ASP A 111 15.73 -12.99 -15.10
N TRP A 112 14.41 -12.86 -15.25
CA TRP A 112 13.78 -12.10 -16.34
C TRP A 112 13.75 -10.59 -16.06
N GLU A 113 14.15 -10.19 -14.86
CA GLU A 113 14.21 -8.81 -14.38
C GLU A 113 15.69 -8.41 -14.30
N ASP A 114 16.23 -7.92 -15.41
CA ASP A 114 17.52 -7.23 -15.45
C ASP A 114 17.30 -5.79 -14.96
N ASP A 115 17.44 -5.58 -13.65
CA ASP A 115 17.39 -4.26 -13.02
C ASP A 115 18.74 -3.50 -13.13
N GLY A 116 19.74 -4.10 -13.80
CA GLY A 116 21.08 -3.55 -13.97
C GLY A 116 21.93 -3.58 -12.69
N LEU A 117 21.46 -4.21 -11.61
CA LEU A 117 22.22 -4.40 -10.38
C LEU A 117 22.97 -5.74 -10.41
N ASP A 118 24.14 -5.79 -9.76
CA ASP A 118 24.88 -7.04 -9.60
C ASP A 118 24.14 -7.93 -8.59
N SER A 119 23.70 -9.11 -9.02
CA SER A 119 23.06 -10.10 -8.15
C SER A 119 24.05 -10.68 -7.13
N GLU A 120 25.35 -10.40 -7.29
CA GLU A 120 26.49 -10.94 -6.55
C GLU A 120 26.42 -12.48 -6.43
N GLY A 121 25.87 -13.11 -7.48
CA GLY A 121 25.69 -14.55 -7.59
C GLY A 121 24.55 -15.14 -6.78
N LYS A 122 23.59 -14.34 -6.28
CA LYS A 122 22.40 -14.83 -5.55
C LYS A 122 21.10 -14.45 -6.24
N THR A 123 20.11 -15.33 -6.14
CA THR A 123 18.77 -15.04 -6.68
C THR A 123 18.18 -13.78 -6.04
N ILE A 124 17.33 -13.07 -6.80
CA ILE A 124 16.63 -11.87 -6.34
C ILE A 124 15.91 -12.06 -5.00
N LEU A 125 15.41 -13.27 -4.74
CA LEU A 125 14.72 -13.63 -3.49
C LEU A 125 15.56 -13.39 -2.22
N TYR A 126 16.89 -13.56 -2.29
CA TYR A 126 17.76 -13.23 -1.14
C TYR A 126 17.70 -11.73 -0.84
N TRP A 127 17.80 -10.91 -1.88
CA TRP A 127 17.84 -9.45 -1.80
C TRP A 127 16.50 -8.86 -1.36
N GLU A 128 15.39 -9.38 -1.90
CA GLU A 128 14.03 -9.04 -1.44
C GLU A 128 13.88 -9.31 0.06
N HIS A 129 14.29 -10.51 0.51
CA HIS A 129 14.20 -10.85 1.92
C HIS A 129 15.16 -10.03 2.79
N LEU A 130 16.32 -9.63 2.28
CA LEU A 130 17.23 -8.75 3.00
C LEU A 130 16.58 -7.38 3.20
N MET A 131 16.01 -6.82 2.13
CA MET A 131 15.26 -5.55 2.16
C MET A 131 14.08 -5.62 3.14
N GLU A 132 13.26 -6.68 3.11
CA GLU A 132 12.14 -6.87 4.06
C GLU A 132 12.61 -6.84 5.53
N PHE A 133 13.77 -7.45 5.81
CA PHE A 133 14.36 -7.49 7.14
C PHE A 133 14.88 -6.13 7.58
N GLU A 134 15.59 -5.42 6.70
CA GLU A 134 16.12 -4.08 6.95
C GLU A 134 15.00 -3.07 7.14
N GLN A 135 13.99 -3.05 6.25
CA GLN A 135 12.77 -2.26 6.42
C GLN A 135 12.07 -2.58 7.74
N THR A 136 12.03 -3.85 8.17
CA THR A 136 11.46 -4.23 9.48
C THR A 136 12.20 -3.56 10.64
N LYS A 137 13.53 -3.46 10.59
CA LYS A 137 14.31 -2.72 11.58
C LYS A 137 14.06 -1.21 11.49
N LEU A 138 14.05 -0.67 10.28
CA LEU A 138 13.86 0.76 10.03
C LEU A 138 12.46 1.24 10.45
N ARG A 139 11.40 0.46 10.22
CA ARG A 139 10.04 0.76 10.70
C ARG A 139 10.02 0.97 12.22
N LYS A 140 10.71 0.11 12.99
CA LYS A 140 10.80 0.25 14.46
C LYS A 140 11.51 1.55 14.85
N LEU A 141 12.61 1.88 14.18
CA LEU A 141 13.35 3.12 14.41
C LEU A 141 12.51 4.35 14.03
N TYR A 142 11.83 4.31 12.88
CA TYR A 142 10.96 5.36 12.40
C TYR A 142 9.84 5.65 13.39
N THR A 143 9.07 4.64 13.81
CA THR A 143 8.00 4.81 14.80
C THR A 143 8.53 5.39 16.11
N ALA A 144 9.65 4.87 16.63
CA ALA A 144 10.26 5.40 17.85
C ALA A 144 10.71 6.86 17.68
N ARG A 145 11.26 7.22 16.52
CA ARG A 145 11.71 8.58 16.23
C ARG A 145 10.55 9.54 16.06
N MET A 146 9.47 9.13 15.39
CA MET A 146 8.28 9.96 15.20
C MET A 146 7.58 10.23 16.53
N GLU A 147 7.47 9.25 17.42
CA GLU A 147 6.91 9.46 18.76
C GLU A 147 7.76 10.43 19.60
N GLN A 148 9.08 10.44 19.44
CA GLN A 148 9.96 11.41 20.11
C GLN A 148 9.79 12.84 19.56
N LEU A 149 9.65 12.99 18.24
CA LEU A 149 9.56 14.30 17.57
C LEU A 149 8.16 14.90 17.69
N CYS A 150 7.13 14.06 17.64
CA CYS A 150 5.72 14.43 17.65
C CYS A 150 4.99 13.58 18.71
N PRO A 151 4.96 14.03 19.98
CA PRO A 151 4.28 13.30 21.04
C PRO A 151 2.81 13.02 20.71
N GLY A 152 2.37 11.77 20.89
CA GLY A 152 1.01 11.35 20.52
C GLY A 152 0.88 10.86 19.08
N TRP A 153 2.01 10.63 18.39
CA TRP A 153 2.04 10.07 17.04
C TRP A 153 1.25 8.77 16.94
N SER A 154 1.49 7.81 17.85
CA SER A 154 0.76 6.54 17.84
C SER A 154 -0.75 6.69 18.07
N ALA A 155 -1.18 7.67 18.87
CA ALA A 155 -2.60 7.91 19.11
C ALA A 155 -3.28 8.51 17.86
N GLU A 156 -2.61 9.42 17.16
CA GLU A 156 -3.10 9.98 15.89
C GLU A 156 -3.10 8.91 14.80
N GLU A 157 -2.08 8.04 14.76
CA GLU A 157 -2.01 6.90 13.84
C GLU A 157 -3.19 5.93 14.06
N GLU A 158 -3.53 5.60 15.30
CA GLU A 158 -4.67 4.75 15.61
C GLU A 158 -5.99 5.42 15.20
N LYS A 159 -6.18 6.68 15.60
CA LYS A 159 -7.40 7.46 15.32
C LYS A 159 -7.66 7.63 13.82
N SER A 160 -6.60 7.81 13.04
CA SER A 160 -6.69 8.02 11.59
C SER A 160 -6.70 6.74 10.77
N GLY A 161 -6.57 5.57 11.41
CA GLY A 161 -6.55 4.26 10.74
C GLY A 161 -7.73 4.05 9.79
N LEU A 162 -8.97 4.30 10.24
CA LEU A 162 -10.16 4.14 9.37
C LEU A 162 -10.15 5.10 8.17
N LYS A 163 -9.63 6.32 8.33
CA LYS A 163 -9.53 7.30 7.24
C LYS A 163 -8.50 6.85 6.21
N ARG A 164 -7.38 6.26 6.65
CA ARG A 164 -6.36 5.69 5.76
C ARG A 164 -6.90 4.46 5.02
N ASP A 165 -7.53 3.53 5.73
CA ASP A 165 -8.15 2.32 5.15
C ASP A 165 -9.20 2.69 4.09
N PHE A 166 -9.97 3.75 4.32
CA PHE A 166 -10.92 4.27 3.35
C PHE A 166 -10.24 4.76 2.06
N LEU A 167 -9.17 5.55 2.20
CA LEU A 167 -8.42 6.08 1.05
C LEU A 167 -7.77 4.95 0.26
N GLU A 168 -7.22 3.96 0.95
CA GLU A 168 -6.63 2.75 0.37
C GLU A 168 -7.67 1.94 -0.41
N ALA A 169 -8.83 1.65 0.20
CA ALA A 169 -9.92 0.94 -0.45
C ALA A 169 -10.44 1.71 -1.68
N THR A 170 -10.52 3.04 -1.60
CA THR A 170 -10.93 3.89 -2.73
C THR A 170 -9.90 3.90 -3.86
N HIS A 171 -8.61 3.94 -3.53
CA HIS A 171 -7.54 3.87 -4.52
C HIS A 171 -7.54 2.51 -5.23
N ARG A 172 -7.78 1.43 -4.48
CA ARG A 172 -7.68 0.06 -4.98
C ARG A 172 -8.95 -0.50 -5.59
N CYS A 173 -10.13 0.01 -5.27
CA CYS A 173 -11.39 -0.53 -5.82
C CYS A 173 -11.52 -0.36 -7.35
N ARG A 174 -10.72 0.52 -7.97
CA ARG A 174 -10.64 0.64 -9.43
C ARG A 174 -9.95 -0.56 -10.09
N HIS A 175 -9.19 -1.32 -9.31
CA HIS A 175 -8.60 -2.58 -9.72
C HIS A 175 -9.58 -3.70 -9.32
N TRP A 176 -9.86 -4.61 -10.25
CA TRP A 176 -10.86 -5.66 -10.06
C TRP A 176 -10.47 -6.71 -9.00
N PHE A 177 -9.21 -6.72 -8.58
CA PHE A 177 -8.72 -7.55 -7.49
C PHE A 177 -9.26 -7.08 -6.12
N ASN A 178 -9.50 -8.03 -5.22
CA ASN A 178 -9.91 -7.78 -3.82
C ASN A 178 -11.23 -7.01 -3.62
N LEU A 179 -12.11 -6.91 -4.62
CA LEU A 179 -13.41 -6.24 -4.47
C LEU A 179 -14.26 -6.81 -3.31
N ALA A 180 -14.17 -8.12 -3.05
CA ALA A 180 -14.85 -8.75 -1.92
C ALA A 180 -14.36 -8.21 -0.56
N VAL A 181 -13.04 -7.99 -0.41
CA VAL A 181 -12.43 -7.43 0.80
C VAL A 181 -12.96 -6.03 1.06
N PHE A 182 -12.96 -5.16 0.04
CA PHE A 182 -13.44 -3.78 0.17
C PHE A 182 -14.94 -3.71 0.44
N ARG A 183 -15.72 -4.60 -0.20
CA ARG A 183 -17.16 -4.74 0.07
C ARG A 183 -17.42 -5.11 1.52
N ASP A 184 -16.77 -6.16 2.01
CA ASP A 184 -17.02 -6.72 3.33
C ASP A 184 -16.55 -5.75 4.43
N TRP A 185 -15.43 -5.07 4.19
CA TRP A 185 -14.97 -3.97 5.04
C TRP A 185 -15.99 -2.82 5.08
N ALA A 186 -16.45 -2.31 3.93
CA ALA A 186 -17.45 -1.24 3.89
C ALA A 186 -18.78 -1.64 4.54
N ASP A 187 -19.20 -2.89 4.38
CA ASP A 187 -20.39 -3.42 5.04
C ASP A 187 -20.20 -3.49 6.57
N SER A 188 -18.99 -3.75 7.07
CA SER A 188 -18.68 -3.70 8.50
C SER A 188 -18.81 -2.27 9.06
N ILE A 189 -18.27 -1.28 8.35
CA ILE A 189 -18.36 0.13 8.76
C ILE A 189 -19.82 0.60 8.76
N SER A 190 -20.61 0.18 7.76
CA SER A 190 -22.05 0.49 7.69
C SER A 190 -22.84 -0.09 8.88
N ARG A 191 -22.38 -1.19 9.47
CA ARG A 191 -22.96 -1.79 10.69
C ARG A 191 -22.49 -1.12 11.99
N GLY A 192 -21.62 -0.11 11.90
CA GLY A 192 -21.03 0.57 13.05
C GLY A 192 -19.81 -0.13 13.64
N GLU A 193 -19.21 -1.08 12.91
CA GLU A 193 -17.95 -1.70 13.31
C GLU A 193 -16.78 -0.77 12.96
N SER A 194 -15.69 -0.82 13.74
CA SER A 194 -14.46 -0.03 13.52
C SER A 194 -13.28 -0.95 13.21
N ARG A 195 -13.48 -1.89 12.27
CA ARG A 195 -12.47 -2.88 11.88
C ARG A 195 -11.51 -2.31 10.84
N ARG A 196 -10.25 -2.76 10.88
CA ARG A 196 -9.23 -2.34 9.93
C ARG A 196 -9.37 -3.11 8.62
N LEU A 197 -8.96 -2.52 7.50
CA LEU A 197 -9.00 -3.18 6.20
C LEU A 197 -8.14 -4.45 6.17
N ASP A 198 -6.97 -4.41 6.79
CA ASP A 198 -6.03 -5.55 6.90
C ASP A 198 -6.66 -6.79 7.55
N ASP A 199 -7.64 -6.61 8.44
CA ASP A 199 -8.38 -7.71 9.09
C ASP A 199 -9.12 -8.59 8.06
N PHE A 200 -9.42 -8.06 6.89
CA PHE A 200 -10.12 -8.74 5.80
C PHE A 200 -9.13 -9.29 4.77
N GLU A 201 -7.99 -8.63 4.55
CA GLU A 201 -6.93 -9.13 3.66
C GLU A 201 -6.27 -10.39 4.20
N LEU A 202 -6.06 -10.47 5.52
CA LEU A 202 -5.51 -11.66 6.17
C LEU A 202 -6.42 -12.89 6.01
N VAL A 203 -7.74 -12.71 5.98
CA VAL A 203 -8.71 -13.80 5.77
C VAL A 203 -8.68 -14.29 4.33
N SER A 204 -8.47 -13.39 3.36
CA SER A 204 -8.37 -13.74 1.94
C SER A 204 -7.15 -14.60 1.63
N ARG A 205 -6.03 -14.44 2.37
CA ARG A 205 -4.79 -15.22 2.16
C ARG A 205 -4.85 -16.69 2.64
N PHE A 206 -5.94 -17.10 3.30
CA PHE A 206 -6.16 -18.47 3.76
C PHE A 206 -7.26 -19.21 2.97
N ILE A 207 -7.83 -18.59 1.95
CA ILE A 207 -8.82 -19.18 1.05
C ILE A 207 -8.28 -19.04 -0.37
N ASP A 208 -7.26 -19.82 -0.70
CA ASP A 208 -6.88 -20.26 -2.05
C ASP A 208 -6.16 -21.61 -1.94
#